data_AF-A0A076JE81-F1
#
_entry.id   AF-A0A076JE81-F1
#
_cell.length_a   1.000
_cell.length_b   1.000
_cell.length_c   1.000
_cell.angle_alpha   90.00
_cell.angle_beta   90.00
_cell.angle_gamma   90.00
#
_symmetry.space_group_name_H-M   'P 1'
#
loop_
_entity.id
_entity.type
_entity.pdbx_description
1 polymer ?
#
loop_
_entity_poly.entity_id
_entity_poly.type
_entity_poly.pdbx_seq_one_letter_code
_entity_poly.pdbx_strand_id
1 'polypeptide(L)'
;MSGWMLLNENYSNLFNSCQDLSVVGVCIFLGLVGVGLLGLGLLVGKTSRVSEGKKVAFECGFDKMSGARVPFSLQFYHLGLLFLIFDLELVLFMPLVVGMSISLSSGEGISMLFFGVGFIFILLLGLSHEYREGTLSWKK
;
A
#
# COMPACT_ATOMS: atom_id res chain seq x y z
N MET A 1 0.80 -31.91 31.62
CA MET A 1 1.28 -30.67 30.97
C MET A 1 0.85 -30.56 29.50
N SER A 2 0.51 -31.66 28.82
CA SER A 2 0.04 -31.67 27.42
C SER A 2 -1.43 -31.25 27.23
N GLY A 3 -2.32 -31.51 28.19
CA GLY A 3 -3.76 -31.20 28.04
C GLY A 3 -4.10 -29.70 27.97
N TRP A 4 -3.40 -28.85 28.73
CA TRP A 4 -3.57 -27.40 28.68
C TRP A 4 -3.01 -26.78 27.39
N MET A 5 -1.95 -27.38 26.83
CA MET A 5 -1.34 -26.94 25.57
C MET A 5 -2.27 -27.24 24.39
N LEU A 6 -2.88 -28.44 24.38
CA LEU A 6 -3.88 -28.82 23.38
C LEU A 6 -5.16 -27.99 23.47
N LEU A 7 -5.59 -27.58 24.68
CA LEU A 7 -6.75 -26.69 24.84
C LEU A 7 -6.46 -25.27 24.37
N ASN A 8 -5.26 -24.73 24.63
CA ASN A 8 -4.85 -23.41 24.15
C ASN A 8 -4.73 -23.38 22.62
N GLU A 9 -4.20 -24.45 22.03
CA GLU A 9 -4.10 -24.62 20.57
C GLU A 9 -5.48 -24.81 19.92
N ASN A 10 -6.40 -25.55 20.55
CA ASN A 10 -7.78 -25.66 20.03
C ASN A 10 -8.55 -24.33 20.15
N TYR A 11 -8.37 -23.57 21.22
CA TYR A 11 -9.04 -22.27 21.40
C TYR A 11 -8.50 -21.21 20.43
N SER A 12 -7.18 -21.13 20.22
CA SER A 12 -6.61 -20.21 19.22
C SER A 12 -7.04 -20.59 17.80
N ASN A 13 -7.11 -21.88 17.48
CA ASN A 13 -7.61 -22.36 16.18
C ASN A 13 -9.12 -22.10 16.00
N LEU A 14 -9.94 -22.25 17.04
CA LEU A 14 -11.36 -21.89 17.03
C LEU A 14 -11.58 -20.38 16.88
N PHE A 15 -10.78 -19.56 17.58
CA PHE A 15 -10.82 -18.11 17.48
C PHE A 15 -10.42 -17.63 16.09
N ASN A 16 -9.32 -18.15 15.53
CA ASN A 16 -8.88 -17.85 14.17
C ASN A 16 -9.92 -18.32 13.13
N SER A 17 -10.46 -19.53 13.25
CA SER A 17 -11.45 -20.05 12.30
C SER A 17 -12.78 -19.26 12.33
N CYS A 18 -13.22 -18.81 13.51
CA CYS A 18 -14.40 -17.94 13.65
C CYS A 18 -14.14 -16.50 13.17
N GLN A 19 -12.93 -15.98 13.42
CA GLN A 19 -12.50 -14.67 12.92
C GLN A 19 -12.40 -14.70 11.39
N ASP A 20 -11.86 -15.76 10.80
CA ASP A 20 -11.80 -15.93 9.34
C ASP A 20 -13.20 -16.03 8.74
N LEU A 21 -14.11 -16.81 9.31
CA LEU A 21 -15.48 -16.95 8.79
C LEU A 21 -16.28 -15.64 8.87
N SER A 22 -16.14 -14.89 9.97
CA SER A 22 -16.81 -13.59 10.14
C SER A 22 -16.21 -12.50 9.24
N VAL A 23 -14.88 -12.48 9.09
CA VAL A 23 -14.18 -11.55 8.18
C VAL A 23 -14.55 -11.84 6.72
N VAL A 24 -14.56 -13.10 6.30
CA VAL A 24 -14.98 -13.49 4.95
C VAL A 24 -16.44 -13.06 4.69
N GLY A 25 -17.34 -13.23 5.67
CA GLY A 25 -18.71 -12.75 5.59
C GLY A 25 -18.83 -11.23 5.41
N VAL A 26 -18.05 -10.46 6.17
CA VAL A 26 -18.02 -8.98 6.05
C VAL A 26 -17.44 -8.55 4.69
N CYS A 27 -16.38 -9.21 4.20
CA CYS A 27 -15.80 -8.94 2.89
C CYS A 27 -16.80 -9.20 1.75
N ILE A 28 -17.54 -10.31 1.81
CA ILE A 28 -18.58 -10.63 0.82
C ILE A 28 -19.69 -9.57 0.85
N PHE A 29 -20.14 -9.17 2.04
CA PHE A 29 -21.18 -8.15 2.18
C PHE A 29 -20.73 -6.80 1.59
N LEU A 30 -19.52 -6.35 1.90
CA LEU A 30 -18.97 -5.10 1.34
C LEU A 30 -18.83 -5.18 -0.19
N GLY A 31 -18.38 -6.32 -0.72
CA GLY A 31 -18.32 -6.57 -2.16
C GLY A 31 -19.69 -6.48 -2.83
N LEU A 32 -20.72 -7.09 -2.24
CA LEU A 32 -22.09 -7.04 -2.76
C LEU A 32 -22.65 -5.62 -2.75
N VAL A 33 -22.40 -4.85 -1.69
CA VAL A 33 -22.80 -3.43 -1.61
C VAL A 33 -22.10 -2.64 -2.72
N GLY A 34 -20.80 -2.84 -2.95
CA GLY A 34 -20.05 -2.17 -4.02
C GLY A 34 -20.60 -2.48 -5.42
N VAL A 35 -20.90 -3.75 -5.71
CA VAL A 35 -21.52 -4.17 -6.98
C VAL A 35 -22.92 -3.59 -7.13
N GLY A 36 -23.71 -3.54 -6.05
CA GLY A 36 -25.04 -2.94 -6.05
C GLY A 36 -25.01 -1.45 -6.38
N LEU A 37 -24.09 -0.69 -5.76
CA LEU A 37 -23.89 0.73 -6.05
C LEU A 37 -23.43 0.98 -7.49
N LEU A 38 -22.53 0.15 -8.02
CA LEU A 38 -22.14 0.19 -9.43
C LEU A 38 -23.32 -0.08 -10.36
N GLY A 39 -24.13 -1.10 -10.07
CA GLY A 39 -25.32 -1.43 -10.84
C GLY A 39 -26.33 -0.27 -10.88
N LEU A 40 -26.60 0.35 -9.73
CA LEU A 40 -27.45 1.54 -9.65
C LEU A 40 -26.86 2.71 -10.46
N GLY A 41 -25.56 2.94 -10.36
CA GLY A 41 -24.86 3.97 -11.14
C GLY A 41 -25.00 3.77 -12.66
N LEU A 42 -24.94 2.53 -13.14
CA LEU A 42 -25.13 2.21 -14.56
C LEU A 42 -26.58 2.35 -15.02
N LEU A 43 -27.55 1.97 -14.19
CA LEU A 43 -28.99 2.14 -14.50
C LEU A 43 -29.36 3.62 -14.60
N VAL A 44 -28.88 4.45 -13.66
CA VAL A 44 -29.08 5.90 -13.67
C VAL A 44 -28.28 6.56 -14.80
N GLY A 45 -27.04 6.13 -15.05
CA GLY A 45 -26.20 6.67 -16.10
C GLY A 45 -26.74 6.40 -17.51
N LYS A 46 -27.34 5.23 -17.75
CA LYS A 46 -27.89 4.82 -19.06
C LYS A 46 -29.09 5.65 -19.50
N THR A 47 -29.83 6.29 -18.59
CA THR A 47 -30.92 7.20 -18.96
C THR A 47 -30.44 8.60 -19.35
N SER A 48 -29.14 8.91 -19.20
CA SER A 48 -28.60 10.19 -19.67
C SER A 48 -28.49 10.20 -21.20
N ARG A 49 -29.20 11.13 -21.86
CA ARG A 49 -29.07 11.34 -23.30
C ARG A 49 -27.70 11.97 -23.59
N VAL A 50 -26.73 11.13 -23.91
CA VAL A 50 -25.39 11.58 -24.33
C VAL A 50 -25.51 12.17 -25.74
N SER A 51 -25.50 13.50 -25.85
CA SER A 51 -25.37 14.18 -27.13
C SER A 51 -23.98 13.91 -27.72
N GLU A 52 -23.89 13.82 -29.06
CA GLU A 52 -22.64 13.52 -29.78
C GLU A 52 -21.47 14.43 -29.36
N GLY A 53 -21.74 15.71 -29.04
CA GLY A 53 -20.73 16.67 -28.55
C GLY A 53 -20.17 16.37 -27.15
N LYS A 54 -20.87 15.59 -26.31
CA LYS A 54 -20.35 15.13 -25.01
C LYS A 54 -19.41 13.93 -25.11
N LYS A 55 -19.31 13.31 -26.29
CA LYS A 55 -18.41 12.16 -26.51
C LYS A 55 -16.97 12.59 -26.81
N VAL A 56 -16.75 13.89 -27.03
CA VAL A 56 -15.44 14.46 -27.32
C VAL A 56 -14.79 14.92 -26.01
N ALA A 57 -13.51 14.61 -25.81
CA ALA A 57 -12.80 14.91 -24.56
C ALA A 57 -12.62 16.41 -24.29
N PHE A 58 -12.67 17.25 -25.34
CA PHE A 58 -12.49 18.69 -25.25
C PHE A 58 -13.44 19.42 -26.23
N GLU A 59 -14.08 20.49 -25.76
CA GLU A 59 -14.96 21.34 -26.58
C GLU A 59 -14.16 22.39 -27.40
N CYS A 60 -12.89 22.60 -27.08
CA CYS A 60 -12.04 23.64 -27.69
C CYS A 60 -11.41 23.26 -29.04
N GLY A 61 -11.86 22.17 -29.69
CA GLY A 61 -11.42 21.83 -31.05
C GLY A 61 -9.95 21.42 -31.20
N PHE A 62 -9.26 21.07 -30.11
CA PHE A 62 -7.91 20.51 -30.19
C PHE A 62 -7.98 19.05 -30.66
N ASP A 63 -7.64 18.84 -31.92
CA ASP A 63 -7.34 17.50 -32.43
C ASP A 63 -6.02 17.01 -31.83
N LYS A 64 -5.89 15.70 -31.63
CA LYS A 64 -4.71 15.11 -30.99
C LYS A 64 -3.50 15.38 -31.90
N MET A 65 -2.70 16.40 -31.58
CA MET A 65 -1.40 16.59 -32.22
C MET A 65 -0.63 15.27 -32.12
N SER A 66 -0.24 14.76 -33.29
CA SER A 66 0.17 13.39 -33.50
C SER A 66 1.47 13.07 -32.75
N GLY A 67 1.33 12.34 -31.65
CA GLY A 67 2.45 11.73 -30.94
C GLY A 67 1.96 11.04 -29.68
N ALA A 68 1.86 9.70 -29.69
CA ALA A 68 1.56 8.91 -28.48
C ALA A 68 2.69 8.97 -27.44
N ARG A 69 3.84 9.57 -27.79
CA ARG A 69 5.05 9.64 -26.96
C ARG A 69 5.36 11.10 -26.68
N VAL A 70 4.76 11.61 -25.61
CA VAL A 70 5.18 12.87 -24.98
C VAL A 70 6.44 12.54 -24.16
N PRO A 71 7.51 13.34 -24.23
CA PRO A 71 8.70 13.10 -23.40
C PRO A 71 8.27 13.07 -21.93
N PHE A 72 8.49 11.92 -21.29
CA PHE A 72 8.19 11.71 -19.88
C PHE A 72 9.26 12.38 -19.03
N SER A 73 8.87 13.04 -17.93
CA SER A 73 9.85 13.66 -17.05
C SER A 73 10.52 12.58 -16.19
N LEU A 74 11.85 12.55 -16.19
CA LEU A 74 12.61 11.61 -15.36
C LEU A 74 12.31 11.80 -13.86
N GLN A 75 11.86 12.98 -13.43
CA GLN A 75 11.54 13.26 -12.03
C GLN A 75 10.42 12.35 -11.48
N PHE A 76 9.37 12.10 -12.28
CA PHE A 76 8.30 11.19 -11.87
C PHE A 76 8.77 9.73 -11.76
N TYR A 77 9.77 9.33 -12.56
CA TYR A 77 10.37 8.00 -12.46
C TYR A 77 11.15 7.83 -11.14
N HIS A 78 11.99 8.80 -10.78
CA HIS A 78 12.77 8.74 -9.54
C HIS A 78 11.87 8.73 -8.30
N LEU A 79 10.77 9.51 -8.30
CA LEU A 79 9.79 9.48 -7.22
C LEU A 79 9.13 8.09 -7.06
N GLY A 80 8.78 7.45 -8.18
CA GLY A 80 8.21 6.09 -8.17
C GLY A 80 9.21 5.04 -7.67
N LEU A 81 10.47 5.14 -8.10
CA LEU A 81 11.53 4.23 -7.64
C LEU A 81 11.85 4.42 -6.15
N LEU A 82 11.91 5.66 -5.66
CA LEU A 82 12.11 5.97 -4.26
C LEU A 82 10.96 5.42 -3.39
N PHE A 83 9.71 5.61 -3.81
CA PHE A 83 8.56 5.05 -3.11
C PHE A 83 8.63 3.52 -3.03
N LEU A 84 8.99 2.85 -4.13
CA LEU A 84 9.13 1.41 -4.19
C LEU A 84 10.19 0.88 -3.22
N ILE A 85 11.37 1.52 -3.19
CA ILE A 85 12.48 1.12 -2.31
C ILE A 85 12.12 1.36 -0.84
N PHE A 86 11.56 2.52 -0.52
CA PHE A 86 11.16 2.85 0.85
C PHE A 86 10.05 1.93 1.38
N ASP A 87 9.09 1.54 0.52
CA ASP A 87 8.05 0.58 0.90
C ASP A 87 8.63 -0.82 1.19
N LEU A 88 9.61 -1.26 0.38
CA LEU A 88 10.35 -2.50 0.63
C LEU A 88 11.12 -2.44 1.96
N GLU A 89 11.79 -1.32 2.23
CA GLU A 89 12.54 -1.09 3.47
C GLU A 89 11.64 -1.12 4.72
N LEU A 90 10.42 -0.59 4.63
CA LEU A 90 9.44 -0.67 5.72
C LEU A 90 8.92 -2.08 5.96
N VAL A 91 8.71 -2.88 4.90
CA VAL A 91 8.33 -4.29 5.03
C VAL A 91 9.41 -5.07 5.80
N LEU A 92 10.68 -4.77 5.58
CA LEU A 92 11.79 -5.36 6.33
C LEU A 92 11.91 -4.83 7.76
N PHE A 93 11.51 -3.57 8.00
CA PHE A 93 11.53 -2.94 9.32
C PHE A 93 10.49 -3.54 10.29
N MET A 94 9.30 -3.90 9.81
CA MET A 94 8.23 -4.49 10.64
C MET A 94 8.66 -5.71 11.47
N PRO A 95 9.24 -6.79 10.89
CA PRO A 95 9.67 -7.96 11.66
C PRO A 95 10.82 -7.64 12.62
N LEU A 96 11.67 -6.65 12.30
CA LEU A 96 12.73 -6.18 13.20
C LEU A 96 12.14 -5.55 14.48
N VAL A 97 11.11 -4.70 14.35
CA VAL A 97 10.43 -4.09 15.51
C VAL A 97 9.76 -5.16 16.38
N VAL A 98 9.06 -6.11 15.75
CA VAL A 98 8.41 -7.21 16.48
C VAL A 98 9.46 -8.08 17.18
N GLY A 99 10.54 -8.45 16.50
CA GLY A 99 11.62 -9.23 17.10
C GLY A 99 12.30 -8.53 18.29
N MET A 100 12.45 -7.20 18.24
CA MET A 100 13.03 -6.42 19.32
C MET A 100 12.20 -6.49 20.61
N SER A 101 10.87 -6.49 20.50
CA SER A 101 9.98 -6.63 21.66
C SER A 101 10.13 -7.98 22.38
N ILE A 102 10.42 -9.05 21.63
CA ILE A 102 10.63 -10.39 22.17
C ILE A 102 12.01 -10.48 22.83
N SER A 103 13.05 -10.00 22.15
CA SER A 103 14.45 -10.08 22.63
C SER A 103 14.73 -9.21 23.85
N LEU A 104 13.94 -8.17 24.10
CA LEU A 104 14.06 -7.34 25.32
C LEU A 104 13.74 -8.15 26.59
N SER A 105 12.88 -9.16 26.48
CA SER A 105 12.51 -10.04 27.60
C SER A 105 13.54 -11.14 27.88
N SER A 106 14.40 -11.49 26.91
CA SER A 106 15.38 -12.59 27.01
C SER A 106 16.81 -12.13 27.35
N GLY A 107 17.03 -10.82 27.53
CA GLY A 107 18.34 -10.25 27.88
C GLY A 107 19.27 -9.98 26.70
N GLU A 108 18.92 -10.37 25.47
CA GLU A 108 19.68 -10.09 24.24
C GLU A 108 19.26 -8.80 23.53
N GLY A 109 18.42 -7.97 24.16
CA GLY A 109 17.86 -6.77 23.52
C GLY A 109 18.87 -5.72 23.05
N ILE A 110 20.08 -5.68 23.64
CA ILE A 110 21.11 -4.67 23.31
C ILE A 110 21.68 -4.89 21.90
N SER A 111 21.97 -6.12 21.50
CA SER A 111 22.53 -6.41 20.15
C SER A 111 21.51 -6.10 19.05
N MET A 112 20.25 -6.46 19.28
CA MET A 112 19.14 -6.21 18.37
C MET A 112 18.83 -4.71 18.24
N LEU A 113 18.96 -3.95 19.33
CA LEU A 113 18.90 -2.49 19.34
C LEU A 113 19.96 -1.86 18.44
N PHE A 114 21.23 -2.29 18.56
CA PHE A 114 22.30 -1.78 17.70
C PHE A 114 22.03 -2.05 16.23
N PHE A 115 21.52 -3.24 15.89
CA PHE A 115 21.15 -3.58 14.53
C PHE A 115 19.99 -2.72 14.02
N GLY A 116 18.95 -2.50 14.84
CA GLY A 116 17.82 -1.63 14.48
C GLY A 116 18.21 -0.17 14.28
N VAL A 117 19.07 0.38 15.14
CA VAL A 117 19.60 1.74 14.98
C VAL A 117 20.47 1.85 13.72
N GLY A 118 21.31 0.84 13.45
CA GLY A 118 22.10 0.78 12.22
C GLY A 118 21.23 0.75 10.97
N PHE A 119 20.13 -0.01 10.99
CA PHE A 119 19.16 -0.05 9.90
C PHE A 119 18.52 1.32 9.65
N ILE A 120 18.00 1.99 10.69
CA ILE A 120 17.44 3.34 10.58
C ILE A 120 18.47 4.36 10.07
N PHE A 121 19.73 4.24 10.50
CA PHE A 121 20.80 5.13 10.05
C PHE A 121 21.05 5.01 8.54
N ILE A 122 21.02 3.79 7.99
CA ILE A 122 21.16 3.55 6.55
C ILE A 122 20.00 4.18 5.78
N LEU A 123 18.75 4.06 6.26
CA LEU A 123 17.58 4.70 5.64
C LEU A 123 17.74 6.22 5.57
N LEU A 124 18.17 6.84 6.68
CA LEU A 124 18.39 8.29 6.75
C LEU A 124 19.49 8.75 5.79
N LEU A 125 20.59 7.98 5.68
CA LEU A 125 21.66 8.28 4.74
C LEU A 125 21.21 8.16 3.28
N GLY A 126 20.46 7.11 2.93
CA GLY A 126 19.92 6.93 1.59
C GLY A 126 18.99 8.08 1.19
N LEU A 127 18.07 8.46 2.08
CA LEU A 127 17.15 9.58 1.85
C LEU A 127 17.90 10.92 1.74
N SER A 128 18.89 11.15 2.61
CA SER A 128 19.70 12.37 2.58
C SER A 128 20.53 12.49 1.29
N HIS A 129 21.07 11.37 0.80
CA HIS A 129 21.79 11.33 -0.48
C HIS A 129 20.86 11.75 -1.64
N GLU A 130 19.68 11.12 -1.73
CA GLU A 130 18.71 11.42 -2.79
C GLU A 130 18.18 12.87 -2.70
N TYR A 131 17.98 13.39 -1.49
CA TYR A 131 17.58 14.79 -1.29
C TYR A 131 18.63 15.78 -1.82
N ARG A 132 19.92 15.49 -1.65
CA ARG A 132 21.01 16.35 -2.15
C ARG A 132 21.13 16.35 -3.67
N GLU A 133 20.76 15.25 -4.33
CA GLU A 133 20.70 15.16 -5.80
C GLU A 133 19.55 15.99 -6.40
N GLY A 134 18.64 16.51 -5.57
CA GLY A 134 17.61 17.45 -6.00
C GLY A 134 16.52 16.82 -6.86
N THR A 135 16.44 15.49 -6.92
CA THR A 135 15.39 14.72 -7.60
C THR A 135 14.01 14.97 -7.00
N LEU A 136 13.96 15.37 -5.71
CA LEU A 136 12.75 15.79 -4.99
C LEU A 136 12.38 17.27 -5.20
N SER A 137 13.24 18.06 -5.85
CA SER A 137 12.97 19.49 -6.06
C SER A 137 12.11 19.69 -7.31
N TRP A 138 10.96 20.33 -7.13
CA TRP A 138 10.09 20.70 -8.23
C TRP A 138 10.63 21.97 -8.89
N LYS A 139 11.06 21.86 -10.16
CA LYS A 139 11.25 23.04 -11.01
C LYS A 139 9.88 23.51 -11.48
N LYS A 140 9.63 24.82 -11.35
CA LYS A 140 8.46 25.49 -11.92
C LYS A 140 8.45 25.37 -13.44
#